data_AF-A4GVW7-F1
#
_entry.id   AF-A4GVW7-F1
#
_cell.length_a   1.000
_cell.length_b   1.000
_cell.length_c   1.000
_cell.angle_alpha   90.00
_cell.angle_beta   90.00
_cell.angle_gamma   90.00
#
_symmetry.space_group_name_H-M   'P 1'
#
loop_
_entity.id
_entity.type
_entity.pdbx_description
1 polymer ?
#
loop_
_entity_poly.entity_id
_entity_poly.type
_entity_poly.pdbx_seq_one_letter_code
_entity_poly.pdbx_strand_id
1 'polypeptide(L)'
;MIPLFTAYNILLLANNFQDAQCEQTANVGVREHVHSITGARWISGRLPKRFESGDLIHMFGAKRETREQKAQRPTLRHDGFDNMRLPKNFDARKTWPHCSSISEIRDQSSCGSCWAFGAVEAMSDRLCIHSNGAFNKSLSAVDLLSCCKDCGFGCRGGYPAVAWDYWKTHGIVTGGSKEDPSGCRSYPFPKCEHHVQGHYPPCPRELYPTPECVQQCDTPDVGYLEDKTRANMSYNIYASEISIMKEIMLRGPVEAIFTMYEDFLRYSSGVYFHALGAPMSGHAVRILGWGELGNVPYWLIANSWNEDWGEEGYMKFLRGYNECGIEDDVTAGLPYLPIIPQY
;
A
#
# COMPACT_ATOMS: atom_id res chain seq x y z
N MET A 1 30.99 -27.27 27.73
CA MET A 1 30.80 -26.04 28.52
C MET A 1 30.37 -24.95 27.56
N ILE A 2 29.09 -24.59 27.60
CA ILE A 2 28.45 -23.57 26.78
C ILE A 2 28.64 -22.23 27.53
N PRO A 3 29.16 -21.15 26.93
CA PRO A 3 28.99 -19.83 27.52
C PRO A 3 27.63 -19.27 27.09
N LEU A 4 26.85 -18.91 28.10
CA LEU A 4 25.58 -18.20 28.02
C LEU A 4 25.79 -16.85 27.32
N PHE A 5 25.21 -16.68 26.13
CA PHE A 5 24.94 -15.36 25.56
C PHE A 5 23.66 -14.83 26.20
N THR A 6 23.83 -13.86 27.09
CA THR A 6 22.76 -13.17 27.81
C THR A 6 21.97 -12.24 26.90
N ALA A 7 20.68 -12.12 27.21
CA ALA A 7 19.62 -11.41 26.48
C ALA A 7 19.76 -9.89 26.35
N TYR A 8 20.99 -9.35 26.30
CA TYR A 8 21.25 -7.91 26.38
C TYR A 8 21.40 -7.20 25.02
N ASN A 9 21.43 -7.96 23.91
CA ASN A 9 21.58 -7.39 22.56
C ASN A 9 20.29 -7.33 21.73
N ILE A 10 19.14 -7.75 22.27
CA ILE A 10 17.84 -7.61 21.59
C ILE A 10 17.19 -6.23 21.87
N LEU A 11 17.58 -5.55 22.95
CA LEU A 11 17.03 -4.24 23.32
C LEU A 11 17.56 -3.05 22.51
N LEU A 12 18.63 -3.20 21.73
CA LEU A 12 19.23 -2.09 20.97
C LEU A 12 18.69 -1.94 19.54
N LEU A 13 17.87 -2.87 19.05
CA LEU A 13 17.15 -2.73 17.77
C LEU A 13 15.71 -2.21 17.91
N ALA A 14 15.22 -2.05 19.15
CA ALA A 14 13.87 -1.56 19.43
C ALA A 14 13.78 -0.02 19.60
N ASN A 15 14.91 0.68 19.73
CA ASN A 15 14.93 2.10 20.10
C ASN A 15 14.76 3.10 18.94
N ASN A 16 14.43 2.65 17.72
CA ASN A 16 14.10 3.54 16.60
C ASN A 16 12.61 3.51 16.20
N PHE A 17 11.75 2.84 16.97
CA PHE A 17 10.29 2.92 16.81
C PHE A 17 9.71 3.97 17.79
N GLN A 18 9.98 5.24 17.52
CA GLN A 18 9.35 6.36 18.25
C GLN A 18 8.29 7.09 17.41
N ASP A 19 7.84 6.49 16.31
CA ASP A 19 6.87 7.09 15.39
C ASP A 19 5.47 6.50 15.59
N ALA A 20 4.55 7.39 15.99
CA ALA A 20 3.08 7.22 16.01
C ALA A 20 2.60 5.87 16.56
N GLN A 21 2.71 5.69 17.88
CA GLN A 21 1.85 4.71 18.53
C GLN A 21 0.39 5.07 18.20
N CYS A 22 -0.43 4.07 17.88
CA CYS A 22 -1.89 4.13 17.74
C CYS A 22 -2.56 4.45 19.11
N GLU A 23 -1.89 5.27 19.95
CA GLU A 23 -2.26 5.71 21.29
C GLU A 23 -3.29 6.84 21.26
N GLN A 24 -3.42 7.59 20.15
CA GLN A 24 -4.41 8.68 20.06
C GLN A 24 -5.87 8.19 20.03
N THR A 25 -6.13 6.90 19.83
CA THR A 25 -7.47 6.30 20.01
C THR A 25 -7.74 5.76 21.42
N ALA A 26 -6.84 6.01 22.37
CA ALA A 26 -7.03 5.69 23.79
C ALA A 26 -8.10 6.56 24.50
N ASN A 27 -8.68 7.57 23.83
CA ASN A 27 -9.89 8.24 24.33
C ASN A 27 -11.13 7.36 24.06
N VAL A 28 -11.47 6.58 25.09
CA VAL A 28 -12.47 5.52 25.22
C VAL A 28 -13.92 6.00 24.97
N GLY A 29 -14.22 6.42 23.74
CA GLY A 29 -15.58 6.64 23.26
C GLY A 29 -15.83 6.00 21.90
N VAL A 30 -14.87 6.12 20.97
CA VAL A 30 -14.97 5.56 19.62
C VAL A 30 -14.93 4.03 19.61
N ARG A 31 -14.09 3.41 20.48
CA ARG A 31 -13.99 1.95 20.63
C ARG A 31 -15.31 1.30 21.06
N GLU A 32 -16.07 1.96 21.92
CA GLU A 32 -17.41 1.53 22.33
C GLU A 32 -18.44 1.82 21.21
N HIS A 33 -18.29 2.91 20.45
CA HIS A 33 -19.20 3.34 19.38
C HIS A 33 -19.10 2.57 18.06
N VAL A 34 -18.03 1.80 17.84
CA VAL A 34 -18.00 0.79 16.75
C VAL A 34 -18.95 -0.39 17.06
N HIS A 35 -19.72 -0.29 18.15
CA HIS A 35 -21.00 -0.91 18.51
C HIS A 35 -21.55 -2.02 17.59
N SER A 36 -21.88 -3.14 18.23
CA SER A 36 -22.73 -4.22 17.69
C SER A 36 -24.08 -3.77 17.13
N ILE A 37 -24.49 -2.51 17.34
CA ILE A 37 -25.78 -1.95 16.91
C ILE A 37 -25.70 -1.32 15.51
N THR A 38 -24.56 -0.77 15.11
CA THR A 38 -24.39 -0.10 13.80
C THR A 38 -23.89 -1.03 12.71
N GLY A 39 -23.42 -2.24 13.08
CA GLY A 39 -22.83 -3.20 12.16
C GLY A 39 -21.42 -2.84 11.67
N ALA A 40 -20.83 -1.75 12.18
CA ALA A 40 -19.51 -1.27 11.79
C ALA A 40 -18.34 -2.03 12.43
N ARG A 41 -18.63 -2.85 13.46
CA ARG A 41 -17.64 -3.67 14.17
C ARG A 41 -16.85 -4.54 13.22
N TRP A 42 -15.53 -4.40 13.24
CA TRP A 42 -14.70 -5.30 12.48
C TRP A 42 -14.75 -6.72 13.06
N ILE A 43 -14.86 -7.70 12.18
CA ILE A 43 -14.94 -9.11 12.57
C ILE A 43 -13.54 -9.68 12.55
N SER A 44 -13.11 -10.24 13.69
CA SER A 44 -11.86 -10.97 13.79
C SER A 44 -12.04 -12.40 13.31
N GLY A 45 -11.29 -12.82 12.30
CA GLY A 45 -11.13 -14.20 11.89
C GLY A 45 -10.25 -15.01 12.86
N ARG A 46 -10.06 -16.29 12.55
CA ARG A 46 -9.09 -17.14 13.25
C ARG A 46 -7.68 -16.62 12.96
N LEU A 47 -6.81 -16.61 13.97
CA LEU A 47 -5.39 -16.37 13.72
C LEU A 47 -4.89 -17.55 12.85
N PRO A 48 -4.37 -17.28 11.65
CA PRO A 48 -3.76 -18.28 10.79
C PRO A 48 -2.59 -18.96 11.47
N LYS A 49 -2.45 -20.28 11.29
CA LYS A 49 -1.30 -21.05 11.80
C LYS A 49 0.05 -20.48 11.38
N ARG A 50 0.09 -19.83 10.21
CA ARG A 50 1.28 -19.14 9.73
C ARG A 50 1.69 -18.02 10.69
N PHE A 51 0.73 -17.22 11.19
CA PHE A 51 0.94 -16.13 12.15
C PHE A 51 1.24 -16.55 13.60
N GLU A 52 1.19 -17.85 13.91
CA GLU A 52 1.50 -18.37 15.25
C GLU A 52 3.02 -18.52 15.51
N SER A 53 3.86 -18.58 14.46
CA SER A 53 5.30 -18.89 14.61
C SER A 53 6.23 -17.66 14.70
N GLY A 54 5.71 -16.44 14.70
CA GLY A 54 6.49 -15.21 14.93
C GLY A 54 7.36 -14.70 13.78
N ASP A 55 7.58 -15.48 12.71
CA ASP A 55 8.51 -15.17 11.61
C ASP A 55 8.00 -14.12 10.57
N LEU A 56 6.97 -13.34 10.89
CA LEU A 56 6.16 -12.64 9.87
C LEU A 56 6.36 -11.13 9.80
N ILE A 57 7.17 -10.57 10.69
CA ILE A 57 7.66 -9.19 10.56
C ILE A 57 8.27 -8.94 9.18
N HIS A 58 8.82 -9.99 8.57
CA HIS A 58 9.50 -9.93 7.28
C HIS A 58 8.58 -9.73 6.07
N MET A 59 7.28 -10.03 6.16
CA MET A 59 6.31 -9.81 5.06
C MET A 59 5.84 -8.35 4.96
N PHE A 60 6.04 -7.57 6.02
CA PHE A 60 5.64 -6.17 6.10
C PHE A 60 6.88 -5.31 5.92
N GLY A 61 6.95 -4.62 4.79
CA GLY A 61 8.19 -4.02 4.33
C GLY A 61 8.23 -2.50 4.39
N ALA A 62 7.13 -1.82 4.74
CA ALA A 62 7.10 -0.38 4.56
C ALA A 62 7.81 0.32 5.72
N LYS A 63 8.72 1.23 5.37
CA LYS A 63 9.46 2.08 6.32
C LYS A 63 9.02 3.52 6.16
N ARG A 64 8.81 4.21 7.27
CA ARG A 64 8.59 5.67 7.27
C ARG A 64 9.90 6.39 7.03
N GLU A 65 9.84 7.48 6.30
CA GLU A 65 10.96 8.40 6.13
C GLU A 65 11.10 9.32 7.34
N THR A 66 12.31 9.85 7.56
CA THR A 66 12.50 10.93 8.53
C THR A 66 11.84 12.22 8.04
N ARG A 67 11.67 13.19 8.94
CA ARG A 67 11.13 14.51 8.59
C ARG A 67 11.97 15.21 7.53
N GLU A 68 13.29 15.07 7.59
CA GLU A 68 14.24 15.67 6.65
C GLU A 68 14.13 15.03 5.27
N GLN A 69 13.99 13.70 5.20
CA GLN A 69 13.75 12.98 3.95
C GLN A 69 12.41 13.40 3.34
N LYS A 70 11.34 13.44 4.15
CA LYS A 70 10.01 13.88 3.71
C LYS A 70 10.01 15.31 3.18
N ALA A 71 10.78 16.21 3.80
CA ALA A 71 10.89 17.62 3.40
C ALA A 71 11.57 17.82 2.02
N GLN A 72 12.21 16.80 1.45
CA GLN A 72 12.80 16.88 0.10
C GLN A 72 11.74 16.91 -1.01
N ARG A 73 10.50 16.49 -0.71
CA ARG A 73 9.36 16.55 -1.62
C ARG A 73 8.39 17.66 -1.22
N PRO A 74 7.75 18.34 -2.20
CA PRO A 74 6.69 19.27 -1.90
C PRO A 74 5.52 18.56 -1.22
N THR A 75 4.83 19.27 -0.32
CA THR A 75 3.62 18.77 0.35
C THR A 75 2.39 19.52 -0.18
N LEU A 76 1.47 18.81 -0.83
CA LEU A 76 0.24 19.40 -1.35
C LEU A 76 -0.82 19.51 -0.24
N ARG A 77 -1.32 20.74 -0.05
CA ARG A 77 -2.38 21.09 0.91
C ARG A 77 -3.75 21.26 0.26
N HIS A 78 -3.78 21.37 -1.07
CA HIS A 78 -4.96 21.67 -1.89
C HIS A 78 -5.57 23.04 -1.60
N ASP A 79 -4.70 24.03 -1.37
CA ASP A 79 -5.05 25.44 -1.24
C ASP A 79 -5.84 25.91 -2.48
N GLY A 80 -6.93 26.64 -2.29
CA GLY A 80 -7.83 27.08 -3.37
C GLY A 80 -8.96 26.11 -3.71
N PHE A 81 -8.99 24.91 -3.09
CA PHE A 81 -10.12 23.98 -3.18
C PHE A 81 -10.99 24.01 -1.91
N ASP A 82 -11.01 25.13 -1.17
CA ASP A 82 -11.69 25.24 0.13
C ASP A 82 -13.20 25.01 0.03
N ASN A 83 -13.81 25.42 -1.08
CA ASN A 83 -15.24 25.28 -1.34
C ASN A 83 -15.61 23.94 -2.03
N MET A 84 -14.65 23.04 -2.23
CA MET A 84 -14.89 21.74 -2.85
C MET A 84 -15.80 20.89 -1.95
N ARG A 85 -16.97 20.52 -2.47
CA ARG A 85 -17.91 19.65 -1.75
C ARG A 85 -17.45 18.20 -1.87
N LEU A 86 -17.04 17.62 -0.76
CA LEU A 86 -16.67 16.21 -0.68
C LEU A 86 -17.93 15.36 -0.43
N PRO A 87 -18.21 14.34 -1.26
CA PRO A 87 -19.34 13.46 -1.03
C PRO A 87 -19.12 12.61 0.22
N LYS A 88 -20.22 12.14 0.82
CA LYS A 88 -20.20 11.24 1.98
C LYS A 88 -19.49 9.91 1.68
N ASN A 89 -19.64 9.42 0.46
CA ASN A 89 -18.98 8.21 -0.03
C ASN A 89 -18.33 8.50 -1.39
N PHE A 90 -17.13 7.97 -1.60
CA PHE A 90 -16.42 8.02 -2.86
C PHE A 90 -15.72 6.70 -3.10
N ASP A 91 -15.81 6.19 -4.32
CA ASP A 91 -15.16 4.95 -4.75
C ASP A 91 -14.57 5.18 -6.14
N ALA A 92 -13.25 5.21 -6.24
CA ALA A 92 -12.56 5.48 -7.50
C ALA A 92 -12.96 4.50 -8.61
N ARG A 93 -13.34 3.26 -8.28
CA ARG A 93 -13.80 2.26 -9.26
C ARG A 93 -15.11 2.68 -9.94
N LYS A 94 -15.97 3.40 -9.21
CA LYS A 94 -17.23 3.92 -9.75
C LYS A 94 -17.03 5.23 -10.51
N THR A 95 -16.05 6.04 -10.09
CA THR A 95 -15.74 7.32 -10.74
C THR A 95 -15.01 7.13 -12.07
N TRP A 96 -14.08 6.17 -12.14
CA TRP A 96 -13.29 5.88 -13.35
C TRP A 96 -13.41 4.39 -13.74
N PRO A 97 -14.61 3.92 -14.14
CA PRO A 97 -14.85 2.50 -14.41
C PRO A 97 -14.10 1.97 -15.65
N HIS A 98 -13.61 2.86 -16.52
CA HIS A 98 -12.80 2.49 -17.68
C HIS A 98 -11.36 2.12 -17.31
N CYS A 99 -10.91 2.47 -16.10
CA CYS A 99 -9.58 2.13 -15.59
C CYS A 99 -9.62 0.84 -14.80
N SER A 100 -9.32 -0.29 -15.45
CA SER A 100 -9.43 -1.62 -14.85
C SER A 100 -8.46 -1.83 -13.69
N SER A 101 -7.29 -1.16 -13.72
CA SER A 101 -6.28 -1.23 -12.67
C SER A 101 -6.82 -0.83 -11.28
N ILE A 102 -7.81 0.07 -11.22
CA ILE A 102 -8.34 0.57 -9.94
C ILE A 102 -9.02 -0.57 -9.15
N SER A 103 -9.65 -1.51 -9.87
CA SER A 103 -10.34 -2.66 -9.28
C SER A 103 -9.44 -3.89 -9.12
N GLU A 104 -8.22 -3.85 -9.67
CA GLU A 104 -7.24 -4.94 -9.56
C GLU A 104 -6.74 -5.04 -8.12
N ILE A 105 -6.81 -6.26 -7.57
CA ILE A 105 -6.14 -6.63 -6.32
C ILE A 105 -4.95 -7.51 -6.69
N ARG A 106 -3.76 -7.15 -6.20
CA ARG A 106 -2.53 -7.87 -6.46
C ARG A 106 -2.06 -8.66 -5.23
N ASP A 107 -1.00 -9.44 -5.41
CA ASP A 107 -0.39 -10.25 -4.35
C ASP A 107 1.13 -10.06 -4.35
N GLN A 108 1.67 -9.58 -3.24
CA GLN A 108 3.11 -9.43 -3.02
C GLN A 108 3.81 -10.76 -2.66
N SER A 109 3.04 -11.85 -2.49
CA SER A 109 3.53 -13.16 -2.10
C SER A 109 4.36 -13.13 -0.79
N SER A 110 5.28 -14.08 -0.60
CA SER A 110 6.25 -14.07 0.51
C SER A 110 7.43 -13.14 0.23
N CYS A 111 7.16 -11.86 -0.04
CA CYS A 111 8.16 -10.81 -0.26
C CYS A 111 7.67 -9.52 0.40
N GLY A 112 8.47 -8.88 1.26
CA GLY A 112 8.15 -7.61 1.93
C GLY A 112 8.20 -6.40 0.99
N SER A 113 7.39 -6.45 -0.07
CA SER A 113 7.39 -5.49 -1.19
C SER A 113 6.13 -4.63 -1.26
N CYS A 114 5.32 -4.58 -0.20
CA CYS A 114 4.13 -3.71 -0.11
C CYS A 114 4.40 -2.26 -0.52
N TRP A 115 5.58 -1.71 -0.17
CA TRP A 115 6.04 -0.36 -0.54
C TRP A 115 6.19 -0.15 -2.05
N ALA A 116 6.42 -1.22 -2.81
CA ALA A 116 6.46 -1.18 -4.25
C ALA A 116 5.07 -1.41 -4.85
N PHE A 117 4.25 -2.27 -4.23
CA PHE A 117 2.89 -2.59 -4.68
C PHE A 117 1.94 -1.40 -4.56
N GLY A 118 1.84 -0.78 -3.38
CA GLY A 118 1.01 0.41 -3.18
C GLY A 118 1.36 1.53 -4.17
N ALA A 119 2.65 1.72 -4.42
CA ALA A 119 3.18 2.64 -5.42
C ALA A 119 2.73 2.27 -6.84
N VAL A 120 3.10 1.09 -7.37
CA VAL A 120 2.81 0.76 -8.78
C VAL A 120 1.33 0.59 -9.06
N GLU A 121 0.53 0.18 -8.09
CA GLU A 121 -0.93 0.13 -8.22
C GLU A 121 -1.50 1.54 -8.38
N ALA A 122 -1.19 2.47 -7.47
CA ALA A 122 -1.67 3.85 -7.56
C ALA A 122 -1.11 4.60 -8.78
N MET A 123 0.13 4.32 -9.19
CA MET A 123 0.72 4.87 -10.41
C MET A 123 0.00 4.36 -11.67
N SER A 124 -0.35 3.06 -11.73
CA SER A 124 -1.12 2.47 -12.83
C SER A 124 -2.49 3.15 -12.96
N ASP A 125 -3.17 3.31 -11.82
CA ASP A 125 -4.47 4.00 -11.74
C ASP A 125 -4.37 5.43 -12.27
N ARG A 126 -3.37 6.17 -11.81
CA ARG A 126 -3.17 7.57 -12.21
C ARG A 126 -2.77 7.69 -13.68
N LEU A 127 -1.96 6.79 -14.20
CA LEU A 127 -1.67 6.78 -15.64
C LEU A 127 -2.96 6.63 -16.45
N CYS A 128 -3.86 5.72 -16.06
CA CYS A 128 -5.15 5.58 -16.73
C CYS A 128 -6.04 6.80 -16.59
N ILE A 129 -6.25 7.28 -15.36
CA ILE A 129 -7.13 8.42 -15.07
C ILE A 129 -6.68 9.67 -15.85
N HIS A 130 -5.39 9.99 -15.82
CA HIS A 130 -4.87 11.22 -16.41
C HIS A 130 -4.67 11.12 -17.93
N SER A 131 -4.51 9.91 -18.47
CA SER A 131 -4.50 9.67 -19.92
C SER A 131 -5.90 9.43 -20.51
N ASN A 132 -6.96 9.54 -19.69
CA ASN A 132 -8.33 9.25 -20.09
C ASN A 132 -8.49 7.86 -20.72
N GLY A 133 -7.84 6.85 -20.14
CA GLY A 133 -7.89 5.46 -20.58
C GLY A 133 -6.91 5.08 -21.70
N ALA A 134 -6.14 6.01 -22.27
CA ALA A 134 -5.16 5.68 -23.31
C ALA A 134 -4.05 4.75 -22.78
N PHE A 135 -3.68 4.90 -21.51
CA PHE A 135 -2.89 3.90 -20.78
C PHE A 135 -3.81 3.10 -19.87
N ASN A 136 -3.92 1.79 -20.09
CA ASN A 136 -4.74 0.91 -19.24
C ASN A 136 -4.02 -0.41 -18.96
N LYS A 137 -2.77 -0.30 -18.51
CA LYS A 137 -1.87 -1.42 -18.20
C LYS A 137 -1.40 -1.33 -16.75
N SER A 138 -0.84 -2.43 -16.26
CA SER A 138 -0.21 -2.51 -14.94
C SER A 138 1.27 -2.12 -15.00
N LEU A 139 1.74 -1.30 -14.06
CA LEU A 139 3.18 -1.09 -13.84
C LEU A 139 3.80 -2.25 -13.06
N SER A 140 5.05 -2.54 -13.42
CA SER A 140 5.82 -3.66 -12.90
C SER A 140 6.29 -3.40 -11.46
N ALA A 141 5.74 -4.18 -10.53
CA ALA A 141 6.24 -4.21 -9.16
C ALA A 141 7.69 -4.71 -9.10
N VAL A 142 8.07 -5.70 -9.93
CA VAL A 142 9.43 -6.29 -9.88
C VAL A 142 10.50 -5.34 -10.42
N ASP A 143 10.19 -4.52 -11.43
CA ASP A 143 11.09 -3.50 -11.94
C ASP A 143 11.44 -2.48 -10.84
N LEU A 144 10.42 -1.90 -10.21
CA LEU A 144 10.63 -1.00 -9.06
C LEU A 144 11.37 -1.69 -7.91
N LEU A 145 10.90 -2.87 -7.50
CA LEU A 145 11.44 -3.67 -6.39
C LEU A 145 12.92 -4.00 -6.54
N SER A 146 13.35 -4.37 -7.75
CA SER A 146 14.71 -4.88 -8.00
C SER A 146 15.69 -3.78 -8.44
N CYS A 147 15.21 -2.77 -9.17
CA CYS A 147 16.04 -1.74 -9.78
C CYS A 147 16.16 -0.45 -8.96
N CYS A 148 15.21 -0.14 -8.07
CA CYS A 148 15.37 1.03 -7.19
C CYS A 148 16.28 0.71 -5.99
N LYS A 149 17.56 1.09 -6.07
CA LYS A 149 18.53 0.86 -5.00
C LYS A 149 18.37 1.81 -3.82
N ASP A 150 17.85 3.01 -4.05
CA ASP A 150 17.60 4.00 -2.99
C ASP A 150 16.29 3.79 -2.24
N CYS A 151 15.38 2.97 -2.80
CA CYS A 151 14.07 2.69 -2.19
C CYS A 151 14.16 1.75 -0.99
N GLY A 152 15.31 1.11 -0.72
CA GLY A 152 15.52 0.24 0.43
C GLY A 152 16.09 -1.13 0.05
N PHE A 153 15.55 -2.19 0.64
CA PHE A 153 16.13 -3.53 0.66
C PHE A 153 15.28 -4.57 -0.09
N GLY A 154 14.50 -4.12 -1.08
CA GLY A 154 13.69 -4.98 -1.92
C GLY A 154 12.63 -5.77 -1.12
N CYS A 155 12.72 -7.10 -1.13
CA CYS A 155 11.83 -7.99 -0.37
C CYS A 155 12.01 -7.92 1.16
N ARG A 156 13.01 -7.17 1.65
CA ARG A 156 13.20 -6.92 3.09
C ARG A 156 12.72 -5.53 3.51
N GLY A 157 11.89 -4.91 2.67
CA GLY A 157 11.26 -3.62 2.93
C GLY A 157 11.92 -2.43 2.26
N GLY A 158 11.20 -1.32 2.22
CA GLY A 158 11.55 -0.10 1.51
C GLY A 158 10.67 1.09 1.90
N TYR A 159 10.96 2.23 1.29
CA TYR A 159 10.37 3.52 1.57
C TYR A 159 9.37 3.90 0.47
N PRO A 160 8.06 3.89 0.76
CA PRO A 160 7.01 4.16 -0.24
C PRO A 160 7.25 5.47 -1.02
N ALA A 161 7.55 6.58 -0.33
CA ALA A 161 7.68 7.85 -1.05
C ALA A 161 8.87 7.91 -2.02
N VAL A 162 9.96 7.21 -1.70
CA VAL A 162 11.13 7.12 -2.58
C VAL A 162 10.81 6.33 -3.85
N ALA A 163 9.84 5.41 -3.82
CA ALA A 163 9.35 4.76 -5.03
C ALA A 163 8.72 5.75 -6.02
N TRP A 164 8.00 6.77 -5.53
CA TRP A 164 7.47 7.84 -6.37
C TRP A 164 8.58 8.72 -6.95
N ASP A 165 9.64 8.98 -6.18
CA ASP A 165 10.83 9.68 -6.68
C ASP A 165 11.56 8.88 -7.75
N TYR A 166 11.63 7.56 -7.60
CA TYR A 166 12.18 6.66 -8.62
C TYR A 166 11.34 6.68 -9.91
N TRP A 167 10.01 6.65 -9.80
CA TRP A 167 9.12 6.76 -10.96
C TRP A 167 9.31 8.08 -11.70
N LYS A 168 9.55 9.18 -10.98
CA LYS A 168 9.87 10.49 -11.57
C LYS A 168 11.23 10.49 -12.30
N THR A 169 12.26 9.94 -11.68
CA THR A 169 13.65 10.09 -12.14
C THR A 169 14.08 9.04 -13.18
N HIS A 170 13.70 7.79 -12.97
CA HIS A 170 14.12 6.65 -13.80
C HIS A 170 12.94 6.08 -14.60
N GLY A 171 11.75 6.10 -14.01
CA GLY A 171 10.56 5.49 -14.58
C GLY A 171 10.43 4.00 -14.28
N ILE A 172 9.25 3.45 -14.57
CA ILE A 172 8.88 2.07 -14.30
C ILE A 172 8.21 1.48 -15.54
N VAL A 173 8.61 0.28 -15.94
CA VAL A 173 8.02 -0.44 -17.09
C VAL A 173 6.69 -1.10 -16.70
N THR A 174 5.93 -1.54 -17.69
CA THR A 174 4.71 -2.33 -17.47
C THR A 174 5.04 -3.75 -16.97
N GLY A 175 4.12 -4.37 -16.25
CA GLY A 175 4.30 -5.70 -15.69
C GLY A 175 3.07 -6.21 -14.94
N GLY A 176 2.59 -7.39 -15.34
CA GLY A 176 1.49 -8.11 -14.71
C GLY A 176 1.90 -8.99 -13.53
N SER A 177 1.00 -9.89 -13.14
CA SER A 177 1.24 -10.91 -12.12
C SER A 177 2.01 -12.10 -12.70
N LYS A 178 2.35 -13.08 -11.85
CA LYS A 178 2.95 -14.32 -12.33
C LYS A 178 1.93 -15.20 -13.07
N GLU A 179 0.68 -15.15 -12.62
CA GLU A 179 -0.43 -15.97 -13.11
C GLU A 179 -1.01 -15.43 -14.42
N ASP A 180 -0.91 -14.11 -14.62
CA ASP A 180 -1.28 -13.42 -15.85
C ASP A 180 -0.13 -12.52 -16.33
N PRO A 181 0.93 -13.12 -16.92
CA PRO A 181 2.09 -12.39 -17.40
C PRO A 181 1.70 -11.42 -18.52
N SER A 182 1.98 -10.14 -18.30
CA SER A 182 1.69 -9.07 -19.25
C SER A 182 2.70 -7.94 -19.10
N GLY A 183 2.81 -7.11 -20.14
CA GLY A 183 3.77 -6.00 -20.16
C GLY A 183 5.22 -6.45 -20.25
N CYS A 184 6.14 -5.58 -19.85
CA CYS A 184 7.58 -5.80 -19.98
C CYS A 184 8.15 -6.73 -18.90
N ARG A 185 7.81 -6.55 -17.62
CA ARG A 185 8.42 -7.29 -16.48
C ARG A 185 7.36 -7.81 -15.52
N SER A 186 6.89 -9.04 -15.70
CA SER A 186 5.86 -9.62 -14.83
C SER A 186 6.43 -10.04 -13.47
N TYR A 187 5.59 -10.00 -12.43
CA TYR A 187 6.00 -10.35 -11.08
C TYR A 187 6.44 -11.83 -11.01
N PRO A 188 7.58 -12.17 -10.40
CA PRO A 188 8.14 -13.51 -10.50
C PRO A 188 7.59 -14.49 -9.44
N PHE A 189 6.93 -13.99 -8.39
CA PHE A 189 6.47 -14.81 -7.26
C PHE A 189 4.98 -15.12 -7.39
N PRO A 190 4.56 -16.36 -7.09
CA PRO A 190 3.17 -16.77 -7.25
C PRO A 190 2.27 -16.14 -6.19
N LYS A 191 1.01 -15.92 -6.54
CA LYS A 191 -0.06 -15.69 -5.56
C LYS A 191 -0.09 -16.80 -4.51
N CYS A 192 -0.38 -16.45 -3.27
CA CYS A 192 -0.39 -17.41 -2.18
C CYS A 192 -1.29 -16.98 -1.02
N GLU A 193 -1.78 -17.95 -0.25
CA GLU A 193 -2.63 -17.68 0.89
C GLU A 193 -1.83 -17.18 2.08
N HIS A 194 -2.15 -15.96 2.50
CA HIS A 194 -1.51 -15.28 3.62
C HIS A 194 -2.06 -15.72 4.98
N HIS A 195 -3.36 -16.04 5.03
CA HIS A 195 -4.10 -16.13 6.29
C HIS A 195 -5.32 -17.07 6.25
N VAL A 196 -5.94 -17.28 5.09
CA VAL A 196 -7.12 -18.15 4.94
C VAL A 196 -6.74 -19.43 4.20
N GLN A 197 -7.65 -20.40 4.23
CA GLN A 197 -7.61 -21.48 3.25
C GLN A 197 -8.46 -21.02 2.07
N GLY A 198 -7.79 -20.58 1.01
CA GLY A 198 -8.40 -20.04 -0.20
C GLY A 198 -8.09 -20.88 -1.43
N HIS A 199 -8.08 -20.21 -2.57
CA HIS A 199 -7.86 -20.79 -3.89
C HIS A 199 -6.36 -21.07 -4.16
N TYR A 200 -5.46 -20.32 -3.53
CA TYR A 200 -4.03 -20.38 -3.77
C TYR A 200 -3.30 -21.36 -2.81
N PRO A 201 -2.07 -21.80 -3.14
CA PRO A 201 -1.26 -22.52 -2.17
C PRO A 201 -0.88 -21.61 -0.99
N PRO A 202 -0.67 -22.16 0.23
CA PRO A 202 -0.14 -21.37 1.34
C PRO A 202 1.18 -20.70 0.96
N CYS A 203 1.37 -19.45 1.40
CA CYS A 203 2.63 -18.77 1.14
C CYS A 203 3.84 -19.58 1.66
N PRO A 204 5.02 -19.49 1.03
CA PRO A 204 6.26 -20.05 1.57
C PRO A 204 6.60 -19.43 2.93
N ARG A 205 7.13 -20.18 3.90
CA ARG A 205 7.50 -19.60 5.21
C ARG A 205 8.65 -18.60 5.11
N GLU A 206 9.60 -18.88 4.24
CA GLU A 206 10.75 -18.02 4.02
C GLU A 206 10.40 -16.89 3.06
N LEU A 207 11.09 -15.76 3.22
CA LEU A 207 11.03 -14.69 2.24
C LEU A 207 11.75 -15.09 0.96
N TYR A 208 11.15 -14.75 -0.17
CA TYR A 208 11.87 -14.74 -1.43
C TYR A 208 13.02 -13.72 -1.38
N PRO A 209 14.20 -14.05 -1.94
CA PRO A 209 15.25 -13.06 -2.13
C PRO A 209 14.78 -12.00 -3.12
N THR A 210 15.24 -10.76 -2.92
CA THR A 210 15.03 -9.70 -3.91
C THR A 210 15.61 -10.14 -5.25
N PRO A 211 14.82 -10.15 -6.34
CA PRO A 211 15.32 -10.48 -7.67
C PRO A 211 16.41 -9.51 -8.12
N GLU A 212 17.30 -9.96 -9.00
CA GLU A 212 18.25 -9.07 -9.68
C GLU A 212 17.51 -8.05 -10.56
N CYS A 213 18.10 -6.86 -10.69
CA CYS A 213 17.58 -5.85 -11.61
C CYS A 213 17.90 -6.25 -13.04
N VAL A 214 16.87 -6.63 -13.79
CA VAL A 214 16.98 -7.02 -15.20
C VAL A 214 16.35 -5.93 -16.07
N GLN A 215 17.19 -5.18 -16.79
CA GLN A 215 16.78 -4.10 -17.69
C GLN A 215 16.45 -4.62 -19.09
N GLN A 216 15.64 -5.67 -19.14
CA GLN A 216 15.19 -6.33 -20.37
C GLN A 216 13.80 -6.92 -20.15
N CYS A 217 12.88 -6.66 -21.07
CA CYS A 217 11.54 -7.22 -21.01
C CYS A 217 11.55 -8.75 -21.15
N ASP A 218 10.57 -9.40 -20.52
CA ASP A 218 10.36 -10.85 -20.59
C ASP A 218 10.00 -11.28 -22.03
N THR A 219 9.35 -10.40 -22.79
CA THR A 219 9.05 -10.56 -24.21
C THR A 219 9.84 -9.56 -25.07
N PRO A 220 10.15 -9.89 -26.33
CA PRO A 220 10.91 -9.01 -27.22
C PRO A 220 10.06 -7.92 -27.91
N ASP A 221 8.76 -7.86 -27.64
CA ASP A 221 7.81 -7.04 -28.41
C ASP A 221 8.01 -5.52 -28.25
N VAL A 222 8.54 -5.09 -27.09
CA VAL A 222 8.83 -3.69 -26.76
C VAL A 222 10.18 -3.62 -26.05
N GLY A 223 10.99 -2.60 -26.37
CA GLY A 223 12.25 -2.37 -25.67
C GLY A 223 12.04 -1.91 -24.22
N TYR A 224 12.89 -2.36 -23.29
CA TYR A 224 12.78 -1.98 -21.87
C TYR A 224 12.74 -0.47 -21.63
N LEU A 225 13.56 0.30 -22.35
CA LEU A 225 13.58 1.76 -22.22
C LEU A 225 12.36 2.43 -22.88
N GLU A 226 11.80 1.81 -23.91
CA GLU A 226 10.61 2.30 -24.62
C GLU A 226 9.34 2.10 -23.79
N ASP A 227 9.27 1.01 -23.01
CA ASP A 227 8.12 0.69 -22.15
C ASP A 227 8.10 1.49 -20.83
N LYS A 228 9.15 2.27 -20.52
CA LYS A 228 9.24 3.05 -19.28
C LYS A 228 8.18 4.16 -19.25
N THR A 229 7.35 4.15 -18.21
CA THR A 229 6.49 5.28 -17.82
C THR A 229 7.18 6.13 -16.76
N ARG A 230 6.83 7.43 -16.67
CA ARG A 230 7.44 8.35 -15.69
C ARG A 230 6.41 9.26 -15.03
N ALA A 231 6.74 9.74 -13.84
CA ALA A 231 6.06 10.86 -13.21
C ALA A 231 6.63 12.20 -13.70
N ASN A 232 5.80 13.22 -13.83
CA ASN A 232 6.25 14.61 -13.92
C ASN A 232 6.65 15.14 -12.53
N MET A 233 5.89 14.74 -11.50
CA MET A 233 6.17 15.12 -10.11
C MET A 233 5.77 14.01 -9.14
N SER A 234 6.52 13.93 -8.04
CA SER A 234 6.23 13.18 -6.81
C SER A 234 6.04 14.20 -5.68
N TYR A 235 5.13 13.90 -4.75
CA TYR A 235 4.79 14.80 -3.65
C TYR A 235 4.14 14.08 -2.49
N ASN A 236 4.30 14.64 -1.29
CA ASN A 236 3.54 14.23 -0.12
C ASN A 236 2.16 14.91 -0.17
N ILE A 237 1.16 14.28 0.42
CA ILE A 237 -0.12 14.93 0.71
C ILE A 237 -0.10 15.40 2.16
N TYR A 238 -0.65 16.58 2.42
CA TYR A 238 -0.73 17.10 3.77
C TYR A 238 -1.54 16.16 4.65
N ALA A 239 -1.02 15.86 5.86
CA ALA A 239 -1.60 14.94 6.82
C ALA A 239 -2.92 15.51 7.39
N SER A 240 -3.98 15.39 6.60
CA SER A 240 -5.32 15.86 6.87
C SER A 240 -6.29 15.01 6.07
N GLU A 241 -7.32 14.50 6.75
CA GLU A 241 -8.44 13.80 6.14
C GLU A 241 -8.96 14.50 4.87
N ILE A 242 -9.21 15.81 4.97
CA ILE A 242 -9.77 16.60 3.87
C ILE A 242 -8.79 16.72 2.69
N SER A 243 -7.50 16.91 2.93
CA SER A 243 -6.49 16.99 1.86
C SER A 243 -6.35 15.64 1.14
N ILE A 244 -6.39 14.53 1.87
CA ILE A 244 -6.34 13.17 1.29
C ILE A 244 -7.60 12.89 0.45
N MET A 245 -8.79 13.22 0.97
CA MET A 245 -10.05 13.09 0.21
C MET A 245 -10.04 13.92 -1.08
N LYS A 246 -9.58 15.19 -1.00
CA LYS A 246 -9.46 16.07 -2.17
C LYS A 246 -8.50 15.49 -3.20
N GLU A 247 -7.33 14.99 -2.78
CA GLU A 247 -6.37 14.37 -3.69
C GLU A 247 -6.98 13.19 -4.43
N ILE A 248 -7.60 12.26 -3.70
CA ILE A 248 -8.19 11.06 -4.28
C ILE A 248 -9.30 11.43 -5.27
N MET A 249 -10.17 12.36 -4.92
CA MET A 249 -11.27 12.79 -5.80
C MET A 249 -10.80 13.49 -7.07
N LEU A 250 -9.76 14.33 -6.95
CA LEU A 250 -9.27 15.14 -8.06
C LEU A 250 -8.34 14.35 -8.99
N ARG A 251 -7.55 13.41 -8.44
CA ARG A 251 -6.38 12.87 -9.13
C ARG A 251 -6.24 11.35 -9.04
N GLY A 252 -7.14 10.67 -8.35
CA GLY A 252 -7.16 9.21 -8.24
C GLY A 252 -6.44 8.66 -7.00
N PRO A 253 -6.42 7.33 -6.86
CA PRO A 253 -5.88 6.63 -5.69
C PRO A 253 -4.47 7.07 -5.28
N VAL A 254 -4.16 6.93 -3.99
CA VAL A 254 -2.89 7.36 -3.37
C VAL A 254 -2.26 6.19 -2.63
N GLU A 255 -0.95 6.24 -2.42
CA GLU A 255 -0.28 5.28 -1.55
C GLU A 255 -0.19 5.84 -0.12
N ALA A 256 -0.44 5.00 0.87
CA ALA A 256 -0.30 5.32 2.29
C ALA A 256 0.44 4.21 3.03
N ILE A 257 1.00 4.54 4.18
CA ILE A 257 1.61 3.59 5.11
C ILE A 257 0.92 3.68 6.48
N PHE A 258 0.67 2.53 7.09
CA PHE A 258 0.21 2.45 8.48
C PHE A 258 1.05 1.47 9.29
N THR A 259 1.00 1.62 10.60
CA THR A 259 1.62 0.69 11.54
C THR A 259 0.69 -0.50 11.74
N MET A 260 1.15 -1.70 11.36
CA MET A 260 0.42 -2.93 11.63
C MET A 260 0.56 -3.36 13.09
N TYR A 261 -0.52 -3.90 13.63
CA TYR A 261 -0.60 -4.50 14.97
C TYR A 261 -1.03 -5.96 14.87
N GLU A 262 -0.77 -6.75 15.93
CA GLU A 262 -1.09 -8.18 15.95
C GLU A 262 -2.57 -8.51 15.70
N ASP A 263 -3.48 -7.63 16.13
CA ASP A 263 -4.92 -7.82 15.93
C ASP A 263 -5.36 -7.63 14.47
N PHE A 264 -4.66 -6.79 13.70
CA PHE A 264 -4.90 -6.61 12.27
C PHE A 264 -4.71 -7.89 11.46
N LEU A 265 -3.83 -8.80 11.89
CA LEU A 265 -3.63 -10.11 11.23
C LEU A 265 -4.90 -10.98 11.21
N ARG A 266 -5.88 -10.63 12.03
CA ARG A 266 -7.18 -11.29 12.13
C ARG A 266 -8.29 -10.52 11.41
N TYR A 267 -7.99 -9.42 10.73
CA TYR A 267 -9.01 -8.65 10.01
C TYR A 267 -9.73 -9.54 8.99
N SER A 268 -11.06 -9.48 8.98
CA SER A 268 -11.90 -10.16 7.99
C SER A 268 -12.85 -9.20 7.30
N SER A 269 -13.56 -8.36 8.04
CA SER A 269 -14.51 -7.39 7.46
C SER A 269 -14.81 -6.25 8.43
N GLY A 270 -15.51 -5.21 7.96
CA GLY A 270 -15.94 -4.06 8.78
C GLY A 270 -14.86 -2.97 8.89
N VAL A 271 -15.08 -1.96 9.74
CA VAL A 271 -14.16 -0.82 9.89
C VAL A 271 -13.12 -1.14 10.97
N TYR A 272 -11.89 -1.38 10.54
CA TYR A 272 -10.77 -1.66 11.41
C TYR A 272 -10.39 -0.43 12.24
N PHE A 273 -10.15 -0.70 13.52
CA PHE A 273 -9.43 0.14 14.47
C PHE A 273 -8.63 -0.81 15.37
N HIS A 274 -7.43 -0.39 15.75
CA HIS A 274 -6.60 -1.15 16.66
C HIS A 274 -7.23 -1.19 18.05
N ALA A 275 -7.40 -2.41 18.56
CA ALA A 275 -7.97 -2.68 19.87
C ALA A 275 -6.91 -3.23 20.85
N LEU A 276 -6.09 -4.18 20.38
CA LEU A 276 -5.22 -5.01 21.22
C LEU A 276 -3.97 -5.49 20.46
N GLY A 277 -2.92 -5.87 21.19
CA GLY A 277 -1.72 -6.46 20.59
C GLY A 277 -0.58 -5.46 20.36
N ALA A 278 0.63 -5.98 20.21
CA ALA A 278 1.83 -5.18 20.05
C ALA A 278 1.94 -4.57 18.63
N PRO A 279 2.60 -3.41 18.47
CA PRO A 279 2.99 -2.92 17.15
C PRO A 279 3.97 -3.90 16.51
N MET A 280 3.85 -4.11 15.20
CA MET A 280 4.66 -5.06 14.44
C MET A 280 5.63 -4.37 13.47
N SER A 281 5.12 -3.84 12.36
CA SER A 281 5.91 -3.25 11.28
C SER A 281 5.03 -2.29 10.47
N GLY A 282 5.63 -1.49 9.60
CA GLY A 282 4.89 -0.68 8.65
C GLY A 282 4.40 -1.50 7.45
N HIS A 283 3.20 -1.20 6.98
CA HIS A 283 2.63 -1.78 5.76
C HIS A 283 2.10 -0.68 4.85
N ALA A 284 2.42 -0.78 3.56
CA ALA A 284 2.03 0.20 2.56
C ALA A 284 0.89 -0.35 1.70
N VAL A 285 -0.06 0.51 1.39
CA VAL A 285 -1.35 0.15 0.79
C VAL A 285 -1.87 1.28 -0.10
N ARG A 286 -2.85 0.97 -0.94
CA ARG A 286 -3.47 1.93 -1.85
C ARG A 286 -4.84 2.37 -1.33
N ILE A 287 -5.01 3.65 -1.03
CA ILE A 287 -6.31 4.24 -0.67
C ILE A 287 -7.01 4.71 -1.94
N LEU A 288 -8.22 4.20 -2.19
CA LEU A 288 -8.98 4.48 -3.41
C LEU A 288 -10.37 5.09 -3.16
N GLY A 289 -10.70 5.38 -1.91
CA GLY A 289 -11.97 6.00 -1.59
C GLY A 289 -12.26 6.08 -0.10
N TRP A 290 -13.51 6.39 0.22
CA TRP A 290 -14.00 6.50 1.58
C TRP A 290 -15.52 6.30 1.63
N GLY A 291 -16.04 6.09 2.83
CA GLY A 291 -17.47 6.08 3.06
C GLY A 291 -17.83 6.14 4.52
N GLU A 292 -19.08 5.78 4.81
CA GLU A 292 -19.56 5.54 6.17
C GLU A 292 -20.31 4.22 6.26
N LEU A 293 -19.97 3.40 7.25
CA LEU A 293 -20.71 2.18 7.59
C LEU A 293 -21.36 2.39 8.95
N GLY A 294 -22.69 2.45 9.00
CA GLY A 294 -23.40 2.69 10.26
C GLY A 294 -23.00 4.00 10.97
N ASN A 295 -22.77 5.07 10.20
CA ASN A 295 -22.23 6.37 10.63
C ASN A 295 -20.77 6.36 11.11
N VAL A 296 -20.05 5.26 10.94
CA VAL A 296 -18.60 5.20 11.19
C VAL A 296 -17.85 5.53 9.90
N PRO A 297 -17.09 6.64 9.86
CA PRO A 297 -16.32 7.02 8.68
C PRO A 297 -15.15 6.06 8.45
N TYR A 298 -14.93 5.68 7.19
CA TYR A 298 -13.82 4.81 6.83
C TYR A 298 -13.09 5.26 5.56
N TRP A 299 -11.83 4.86 5.44
CA TRP A 299 -11.05 4.80 4.21
C TRP A 299 -11.28 3.46 3.52
N LEU A 300 -11.53 3.45 2.21
CA LEU A 300 -11.57 2.24 1.38
C LEU A 300 -10.16 2.00 0.82
N ILE A 301 -9.59 0.86 1.17
CA ILE A 301 -8.18 0.55 0.92
C ILE A 301 -8.08 -0.80 0.21
N ALA A 302 -7.25 -0.86 -0.84
CA ALA A 302 -6.84 -2.11 -1.47
C ALA A 302 -5.55 -2.62 -0.80
N ASN A 303 -5.57 -3.89 -0.39
CA ASN A 303 -4.39 -4.57 0.14
C ASN A 303 -3.67 -5.34 -0.98
N SER A 304 -2.45 -5.79 -0.71
CA SER A 304 -1.58 -6.50 -1.65
C SER A 304 -1.43 -7.98 -1.30
N TRP A 305 -2.48 -8.61 -0.76
CA TRP A 305 -2.50 -10.01 -0.29
C TRP A 305 -3.59 -10.84 -0.97
N ASN A 306 -3.82 -10.60 -2.26
CA ASN A 306 -4.84 -11.23 -3.10
C ASN A 306 -6.30 -11.01 -2.64
N GLU A 307 -7.22 -11.48 -3.48
CA GLU A 307 -8.66 -11.33 -3.36
C GLU A 307 -9.30 -12.22 -2.29
N ASP A 308 -8.64 -13.29 -1.84
CA ASP A 308 -9.16 -14.15 -0.77
C ASP A 308 -9.00 -13.51 0.62
N TRP A 309 -8.24 -12.41 0.71
CA TRP A 309 -8.02 -11.65 1.95
C TRP A 309 -9.06 -10.59 2.24
N GLY A 310 -9.50 -10.52 3.51
CA GLY A 310 -10.39 -9.48 3.99
C GLY A 310 -11.73 -9.45 3.22
N GLU A 311 -12.07 -8.29 2.69
CA GLU A 311 -13.29 -8.08 1.90
C GLU A 311 -12.95 -8.07 0.41
N GLU A 312 -12.71 -9.24 -0.19
CA GLU A 312 -12.31 -9.39 -1.60
C GLU A 312 -10.98 -8.67 -1.95
N GLY A 313 -10.02 -8.71 -1.03
CA GLY A 313 -8.73 -8.01 -1.11
C GLY A 313 -8.75 -6.58 -0.56
N TYR A 314 -9.93 -6.08 -0.20
CA TYR A 314 -10.09 -4.73 0.35
C TYR A 314 -10.18 -4.75 1.87
N MET A 315 -9.96 -3.58 2.46
CA MET A 315 -10.21 -3.29 3.86
C MET A 315 -10.76 -1.89 4.06
N LYS A 316 -11.36 -1.68 5.23
CA LYS A 316 -11.85 -0.39 5.68
C LYS A 316 -11.14 0.00 6.98
N PHE A 317 -10.52 1.19 7.01
CA PHE A 317 -9.87 1.73 8.22
C PHE A 317 -10.64 2.93 8.74
N LEU A 318 -10.69 3.13 10.05
CA LEU A 318 -11.28 4.32 10.66
C LEU A 318 -10.63 5.60 10.10
N ARG A 319 -11.45 6.47 9.52
CA ARG A 319 -11.02 7.73 8.88
C ARG A 319 -11.22 8.92 9.80
N GLY A 320 -10.31 9.90 9.74
CA GLY A 320 -10.38 11.17 10.47
C GLY A 320 -9.75 11.14 11.86
N TYR A 321 -9.18 9.99 12.25
CA TYR A 321 -8.53 9.77 13.53
C TYR A 321 -7.05 9.40 13.37
N ASN A 322 -6.52 9.50 12.14
CA ASN A 322 -5.18 9.03 11.80
C ASN A 322 -4.89 7.61 12.35
N GLU A 323 -5.85 6.70 12.16
CA GLU A 323 -5.81 5.36 12.73
C GLU A 323 -4.52 4.64 12.31
N CYS A 324 -3.69 4.35 13.30
CA CYS A 324 -2.36 3.73 13.17
C CYS A 324 -1.44 4.44 12.17
N GLY A 325 -1.58 5.77 12.10
CA GLY A 325 -0.75 6.65 11.29
C GLY A 325 -1.05 6.57 9.79
N ILE A 326 -2.21 6.04 9.37
CA ILE A 326 -2.59 5.88 7.95
C ILE A 326 -2.71 7.21 7.19
N GLU A 327 -2.88 8.34 7.90
CA GLU A 327 -3.04 9.68 7.31
C GLU A 327 -1.74 10.49 7.37
N ASP A 328 -0.70 10.02 8.07
CA ASP A 328 0.55 10.76 8.26
C ASP A 328 1.40 10.81 6.98
N ASP A 329 1.57 9.67 6.32
CA ASP A 329 2.54 9.46 5.24
C ASP A 329 1.84 8.97 3.98
N VAL A 330 1.03 9.86 3.41
CA VAL A 330 0.35 9.64 2.13
C VAL A 330 1.16 10.29 1.01
N THR A 331 1.50 9.51 0.00
CA THR A 331 2.32 9.95 -1.15
C THR A 331 1.60 9.70 -2.47
N ALA A 332 1.83 10.61 -3.41
CA ALA A 332 1.37 10.44 -4.78
C ALA A 332 2.27 11.18 -5.78
N GLY A 333 1.85 11.14 -7.04
CA GLY A 333 2.51 11.81 -8.14
C GLY A 333 1.55 12.09 -9.29
N LEU A 334 1.99 12.90 -10.24
CA LEU A 334 1.28 13.10 -11.51
C LEU A 334 2.08 12.45 -12.64
N PRO A 335 1.45 11.65 -13.51
CA PRO A 335 2.12 11.02 -14.63
C PRO A 335 2.63 12.05 -15.66
N TYR A 336 3.71 11.73 -16.34
CA TYR A 336 4.20 12.44 -17.51
C TYR A 336 3.56 11.86 -18.78
N LEU A 337 2.49 12.51 -19.25
CA LEU A 337 1.67 12.03 -20.37
C LEU A 337 2.24 12.18 -21.80
N PRO A 338 3.19 13.08 -22.13
CA PRO A 338 3.64 13.25 -23.52
C PRO A 338 4.22 11.99 -24.20
N ILE A 339 4.56 10.95 -23.44
CA ILE A 339 5.09 9.67 -23.94
C ILE A 339 3.96 8.64 -24.15
N ILE A 340 2.75 8.92 -23.66
CA ILE A 340 1.58 8.05 -23.84
C ILE A 340 0.87 8.49 -25.13
N PRO A 341 0.71 7.61 -26.12
CA PRO A 341 -0.04 7.93 -27.34
C PRO A 341 -1.44 8.42 -26.97
N GLN A 342 -1.80 9.65 -27.39
CA GLN A 342 -3.17 10.13 -27.32
C GLN A 342 -3.87 9.73 -28.61
N TYR A 343 -4.90 8.90 -28.53
CA TYR A 343 -5.73 8.48 -29.67
C TYR A 343 -7.10 9.13 -29.62
#